data_AF-A0AAW7XQC0-F1
#
_entry.id   AF-A0AAW7XQC0-F1
#
_cell.length_a   1.000
_cell.length_b   1.000
_cell.length_c   1.000
_cell.angle_alpha   90.00
_cell.angle_beta   90.00
_cell.angle_gamma   90.00
#
_symmetry.space_group_name_H-M   'P 1'
#
loop_
_entity.id
_entity.type
_entity.pdbx_description
1 polymer ?
#
loop_
_entity_poly.entity_id
_entity_poly.type
_entity_poly.pdbx_seq_one_letter_code
_entity_poly.pdbx_strand_id
1 'polypeptide(L)'
;SDEKQCGHQDGKVTVPHADFLAKIRAVRYAFLELGVDDGVIVARTDSLGAGLTKQIAVTNEPGDLGDLYNAFLDGDYVESADDINNGDVVVKANGKLLKPKRLASGLFQFKKGSGEDRCVLDCITSLQNGADLLWIETEKPHVGQIGGMVNRIREVVPNAKLVYNNSPSFNWTLNFRQQVFDAMVEEGKDVSAYDRAGLMDVKYD
;
A
#
# COMPACT_ATOMS: atom_id res chain seq x y z
N SER A 1 -15.94 -6.17 -1.46
CA SER A 1 -14.96 -5.55 -0.54
C SER A 1 -15.54 -4.20 -0.16
N ASP A 2 -16.46 -4.21 0.79
CA ASP A 2 -17.38 -3.07 1.03
C ASP A 2 -17.03 -2.29 2.30
N GLU A 3 -15.83 -2.48 2.87
CA GLU A 3 -15.48 -1.94 4.19
C GLU A 3 -14.75 -0.58 4.17
N LYS A 4 -14.75 0.15 3.04
CA LYS A 4 -14.09 1.46 2.92
C LYS A 4 -14.66 2.46 3.93
N GLN A 5 -13.79 3.05 4.76
CA GLN A 5 -14.17 4.08 5.73
C GLN A 5 -14.02 5.49 5.11
N CYS A 6 -15.14 6.10 4.72
CA CYS A 6 -15.16 7.38 3.99
C CYS A 6 -14.58 8.59 4.79
N GLY A 7 -14.42 8.49 6.11
CA GLY A 7 -13.89 9.56 6.98
C GLY A 7 -12.40 9.46 7.33
N HIS A 8 -11.67 8.46 6.82
CA HIS A 8 -10.25 8.27 7.10
C HIS A 8 -9.42 8.49 5.83
N GLN A 9 -8.34 9.27 5.94
CA GLN A 9 -7.47 9.61 4.82
C GLN A 9 -6.88 8.36 4.14
N ASP A 10 -6.71 7.27 4.91
CA ASP A 10 -6.32 5.93 4.44
C ASP A 10 -7.41 4.86 4.70
N GLY A 11 -8.68 5.20 4.48
CA GLY A 11 -9.82 4.36 4.84
C GLY A 11 -10.00 3.07 4.03
N LYS A 12 -9.08 2.71 3.13
CA LYS A 12 -9.11 1.43 2.42
C LYS A 12 -8.68 0.30 3.34
N VAL A 13 -9.23 -0.89 3.10
CA VAL A 13 -9.01 -2.10 3.89
C VAL A 13 -8.35 -3.16 3.01
N THR A 14 -7.20 -3.69 3.44
CA THR A 14 -6.54 -4.82 2.75
C THR A 14 -6.87 -6.16 3.41
N VAL A 15 -6.48 -7.24 2.73
CA VAL A 15 -6.53 -8.61 3.25
C VAL A 15 -5.11 -9.17 3.36
N PRO A 16 -4.87 -10.18 4.21
CA PRO A 16 -3.60 -10.91 4.22
C PRO A 16 -3.26 -11.52 2.86
N HIS A 17 -1.97 -11.72 2.60
CA HIS A 17 -1.47 -12.28 1.35
C HIS A 17 -2.10 -13.64 1.01
N ALA A 18 -2.34 -14.51 2.00
CA ALA A 18 -2.93 -15.83 1.75
C ALA A 18 -4.26 -15.76 0.98
N ASP A 19 -5.15 -14.84 1.38
CA ASP A 19 -6.45 -14.61 0.74
C ASP A 19 -6.27 -14.06 -0.69
N PHE A 20 -5.33 -13.14 -0.88
CA PHE A 20 -5.07 -12.56 -2.20
C PHE A 20 -4.43 -13.56 -3.16
N LEU A 21 -3.45 -14.34 -2.71
CA LEU A 21 -2.78 -15.37 -3.50
C LEU A 21 -3.74 -16.50 -3.89
N ALA A 22 -4.74 -16.82 -3.06
CA ALA A 22 -5.79 -17.75 -3.44
C ALA A 22 -6.59 -17.26 -4.66
N LYS A 23 -6.82 -15.94 -4.78
CA LYS A 23 -7.50 -15.34 -5.94
C LYS A 23 -6.63 -15.36 -7.18
N ILE A 24 -5.33 -15.08 -7.07
CA ILE A 24 -4.38 -15.23 -8.19
C ILE A 24 -4.42 -16.68 -8.73
N ARG A 25 -4.35 -17.67 -7.84
CA ARG A 25 -4.45 -19.09 -8.23
C ARG A 25 -5.79 -19.40 -8.90
N ALA A 26 -6.90 -18.89 -8.38
CA ALA A 26 -8.22 -19.09 -8.98
C ALA A 26 -8.29 -18.56 -10.42
N VAL A 27 -7.75 -17.35 -10.68
CA VAL A 27 -7.67 -16.78 -12.03
C VAL A 27 -6.78 -17.64 -12.93
N ARG A 28 -5.63 -18.11 -12.43
CA ARG A 28 -4.74 -18.99 -13.19
C ARG A 28 -5.45 -20.30 -13.57
N TYR A 29 -6.20 -20.91 -12.66
CA TYR A 29 -6.98 -22.12 -12.98
C TYR A 29 -8.00 -21.89 -14.08
N ALA A 30 -8.68 -20.73 -14.09
CA ALA A 30 -9.62 -20.39 -15.16
C ALA A 30 -8.93 -20.30 -16.53
N PHE A 31 -7.73 -19.72 -16.60
CA PHE A 31 -6.95 -19.70 -17.85
C PHE A 31 -6.55 -21.11 -18.31
N LEU A 32 -6.07 -21.95 -17.38
CA LEU A 32 -5.67 -23.33 -17.69
C LEU A 32 -6.86 -24.18 -18.16
N GLU A 33 -8.02 -24.06 -17.52
CA GLU A 33 -9.23 -24.80 -17.90
C GLU A 33 -9.71 -24.45 -19.32
N LEU A 34 -9.55 -23.19 -19.72
CA LEU A 34 -9.96 -22.69 -21.04
C LEU A 34 -8.88 -22.87 -22.13
N GLY A 35 -7.72 -23.44 -21.80
CA GLY A 35 -6.59 -23.58 -22.73
C GLY A 35 -5.95 -22.24 -23.14
N VAL A 36 -6.04 -21.22 -22.28
CA VAL A 36 -5.43 -19.90 -22.50
C VAL A 36 -4.06 -19.87 -21.81
N ASP A 37 -3.08 -20.51 -22.44
CA ASP A 37 -1.75 -20.72 -21.85
C ASP A 37 -1.01 -19.39 -21.54
N ASP A 38 -1.22 -18.37 -22.38
CA ASP A 38 -0.57 -17.05 -22.28
C ASP A 38 -1.41 -16.01 -21.50
N GLY A 39 -2.37 -16.46 -20.68
CA GLY A 39 -3.19 -15.58 -19.86
C GLY A 39 -2.32 -14.74 -18.88
N VAL A 40 -2.51 -13.42 -18.90
CA VAL A 40 -1.76 -12.47 -18.06
C VAL A 40 -2.59 -12.04 -16.85
N ILE A 41 -1.98 -12.12 -15.66
CA ILE A 41 -2.56 -11.67 -14.39
C ILE A 41 -1.88 -10.37 -13.94
N VAL A 42 -2.68 -9.31 -13.79
CA VAL A 42 -2.25 -8.05 -13.16
C VAL A 42 -2.63 -8.07 -11.69
N ALA A 43 -1.63 -8.07 -10.80
CA ALA A 43 -1.85 -7.94 -9.37
C ALA A 43 -1.87 -6.47 -8.95
N ARG A 44 -3.04 -5.97 -8.57
CA ARG A 44 -3.23 -4.63 -8.04
C ARG A 44 -3.05 -4.63 -6.51
N THR A 45 -2.24 -3.71 -6.01
CA THR A 45 -2.21 -3.34 -4.58
C THR A 45 -2.77 -1.94 -4.36
N ASP A 46 -3.54 -1.81 -3.29
CA ASP A 46 -4.07 -0.55 -2.76
C ASP A 46 -3.41 -0.18 -1.41
N SER A 47 -2.34 -0.89 -1.02
CA SER A 47 -1.70 -0.74 0.29
C SER A 47 -1.20 0.68 0.58
N LEU A 48 -0.86 1.45 -0.46
CA LEU A 48 -0.34 2.82 -0.32
C LEU A 48 -1.32 3.75 0.40
N GLY A 49 -2.61 3.67 0.03
CA GLY A 49 -3.70 4.44 0.65
C GLY A 49 -4.60 3.59 1.56
N ALA A 50 -4.12 2.43 2.01
CA ALA A 50 -4.85 1.56 2.93
C ALA A 50 -4.15 1.54 4.28
N GLY A 51 -4.82 2.09 5.28
CA GLY A 51 -4.36 2.13 6.67
C GLY A 51 -5.03 1.06 7.53
N LEU A 52 -5.87 0.20 6.95
CA LEU A 52 -6.73 -0.72 7.70
C LEU A 52 -6.65 -2.15 7.17
N THR A 53 -6.91 -3.10 8.07
CA THR A 53 -7.18 -4.51 7.74
C THR A 53 -8.31 -5.06 8.59
N LYS A 54 -9.07 -6.01 8.01
CA LYS A 54 -10.11 -6.72 8.75
C LYS A 54 -9.56 -7.91 9.54
N GLN A 55 -8.42 -8.44 9.13
CA GLN A 55 -7.88 -9.69 9.66
C GLN A 55 -6.45 -9.47 10.17
N ILE A 56 -6.14 -10.12 11.29
CA ILE A 56 -4.76 -10.38 11.68
C ILE A 56 -4.36 -11.66 10.95
N ALA A 57 -3.26 -11.62 10.20
CA ALA A 57 -2.85 -12.75 9.38
C ALA A 57 -2.43 -13.93 10.26
N VAL A 58 -2.76 -15.14 9.81
CA VAL A 58 -2.24 -16.36 10.44
C VAL A 58 -0.76 -16.46 10.11
N THR A 59 0.06 -16.76 11.13
CA THR A 59 1.50 -17.00 11.01
C THR A 59 1.83 -18.31 11.71
N ASN A 60 2.75 -19.09 11.13
CA ASN A 60 3.23 -20.35 11.68
C ASN A 60 4.67 -20.24 12.19
N GLU A 61 5.47 -19.38 11.57
CA GLU A 61 6.87 -19.16 11.95
C GLU A 61 7.28 -17.69 11.75
N PRO A 62 8.21 -17.17 12.58
CA PRO A 62 8.72 -15.81 12.42
C PRO A 62 9.30 -15.57 11.02
N GLY A 63 8.94 -14.44 10.42
CA GLY A 63 9.36 -14.05 9.08
C GLY A 63 8.52 -14.59 7.93
N ASP A 64 7.50 -15.41 8.18
CA ASP A 64 6.53 -15.79 7.14
C ASP A 64 5.65 -14.61 6.71
N LEU A 65 4.92 -14.75 5.61
CA LEU A 65 4.08 -13.66 5.07
C LEU A 65 3.02 -13.15 6.06
N GLY A 66 2.56 -14.02 6.97
CA GLY A 66 1.62 -13.64 8.01
C GLY A 66 2.29 -12.74 9.05
N ASP A 67 3.47 -13.14 9.52
CA ASP A 67 4.28 -12.37 10.47
C ASP A 67 4.69 -11.01 9.87
N LEU A 68 5.17 -11.00 8.62
CA LEU A 68 5.53 -9.77 7.91
C LEU A 68 4.34 -8.82 7.75
N TYR A 69 3.15 -9.34 7.44
CA TYR A 69 1.93 -8.53 7.36
C TYR A 69 1.55 -7.94 8.73
N ASN A 70 1.60 -8.75 9.78
CA ASN A 70 1.27 -8.34 11.13
C ASN A 70 2.29 -7.37 11.73
N ALA A 71 3.56 -7.41 11.28
CA ALA A 71 4.61 -6.50 11.73
C ALA A 71 4.29 -5.02 11.43
N PHE A 72 3.38 -4.75 10.48
CA PHE A 72 2.92 -3.40 10.17
C PHE A 72 1.76 -2.92 11.03
N LEU A 73 1.16 -3.75 11.90
CA LEU A 73 0.07 -3.33 12.77
C LEU A 73 0.52 -2.21 13.72
N ASP A 74 -0.29 -1.17 13.82
CA ASP A 74 -0.13 -0.12 14.83
C ASP A 74 -0.78 -0.59 16.13
N GLY A 75 -0.17 -0.28 17.27
CA GLY A 75 -0.58 -0.79 18.56
C GLY A 75 0.36 -0.39 19.68
N ASP A 76 -0.10 -0.63 20.90
CA ASP A 76 0.65 -0.37 22.11
C ASP A 76 1.13 -1.70 22.69
N TYR A 77 2.40 -1.76 23.12
CA TYR A 77 2.92 -2.95 23.79
C TYR A 77 2.31 -3.05 25.20
N VAL A 78 1.99 -4.27 25.58
CA VAL A 78 1.44 -4.60 26.90
C VAL A 78 2.58 -4.96 27.82
N GLU A 79 2.70 -4.24 28.94
CA GLU A 79 3.72 -4.49 29.97
C GLU A 79 3.12 -5.29 31.14
N SER A 80 1.81 -5.13 31.40
CA SER A 80 1.09 -5.84 32.46
C SER A 80 -0.37 -6.13 32.12
N ALA A 81 -1.03 -6.95 32.93
CA ALA A 81 -2.45 -7.25 32.75
C ALA A 81 -3.36 -6.01 32.87
N ASP A 82 -2.92 -4.98 33.61
CA ASP A 82 -3.68 -3.73 33.79
C ASP A 82 -3.78 -2.90 32.49
N ASP A 83 -2.92 -3.17 31.50
CA ASP A 83 -2.96 -2.50 30.20
C ASP A 83 -4.04 -3.08 29.25
N ILE A 84 -4.70 -4.17 29.65
CA ILE A 84 -5.68 -4.90 28.85
C ILE A 84 -7.06 -4.77 29.49
N ASN A 85 -8.00 -4.19 28.73
CA ASN A 85 -9.41 -4.16 29.15
C ASN A 85 -10.15 -5.42 28.73
N ASN A 86 -11.28 -5.69 29.39
CA ASN A 86 -12.18 -6.77 28.96
C ASN A 86 -12.63 -6.55 27.50
N GLY A 87 -12.35 -7.54 26.64
CA GLY A 87 -12.68 -7.50 25.22
C GLY A 87 -11.59 -6.93 24.31
N ASP A 88 -10.46 -6.48 24.87
CA ASP A 88 -9.29 -6.11 24.06
C ASP A 88 -8.72 -7.33 23.33
N VAL A 89 -8.25 -7.10 22.11
CA VAL A 89 -7.54 -8.12 21.32
C VAL A 89 -6.05 -7.85 21.46
N VAL A 90 -5.29 -8.90 21.80
CA VAL A 90 -3.83 -8.83 21.95
C VAL A 90 -3.21 -9.92 21.09
N VAL A 91 -2.10 -9.60 20.44
CA VAL A 91 -1.30 -10.54 19.66
C VAL A 91 0.14 -10.55 20.16
N LYS A 92 0.85 -11.64 19.94
CA LYS A 92 2.29 -11.68 20.18
C LYS A 92 3.01 -11.26 18.90
N ALA A 93 3.78 -10.17 18.95
CA ALA A 93 4.57 -9.66 17.83
C ALA A 93 5.96 -9.23 18.34
N ASN A 94 7.03 -9.56 17.61
CA ASN A 94 8.42 -9.24 17.99
C ASN A 94 8.79 -9.69 19.42
N GLY A 95 8.28 -10.85 19.83
CA GLY A 95 8.54 -11.41 21.16
C GLY A 95 7.78 -10.73 22.31
N LYS A 96 6.98 -9.70 22.05
CA LYS A 96 6.18 -8.97 23.05
C LYS A 96 4.68 -9.09 22.76
N LEU A 97 3.86 -8.82 23.77
CA LEU A 97 2.42 -8.68 23.60
C LEU A 97 2.12 -7.29 23.06
N LEU A 98 1.39 -7.22 21.96
CA LEU A 98 0.95 -6.01 21.29
C LEU A 98 -0.57 -5.96 21.29
N LYS A 99 -1.14 -4.86 21.76
CA LYS A 99 -2.56 -4.54 21.59
C LYS A 99 -2.72 -3.69 20.33
N PRO A 100 -3.10 -4.27 19.17
CA PRO A 100 -3.28 -3.51 17.94
C PRO A 100 -4.42 -2.50 18.09
N LYS A 101 -4.22 -1.30 17.55
CA LYS A 101 -5.27 -0.28 17.51
C LYS A 101 -6.42 -0.77 16.65
N ARG A 102 -7.63 -0.71 17.21
CA ARG A 102 -8.85 -1.24 16.60
C ARG A 102 -9.94 -0.17 16.60
N LEU A 103 -10.55 0.05 15.44
CA LEU A 103 -11.69 0.96 15.30
C LEU A 103 -12.96 0.31 15.85
N ALA A 104 -13.97 1.13 16.15
CA ALA A 104 -15.30 0.63 16.56
C ALA A 104 -15.96 -0.28 15.50
N SER A 105 -15.59 -0.12 14.23
CA SER A 105 -15.98 -1.01 13.13
C SER A 105 -15.33 -2.40 13.17
N GLY A 106 -14.42 -2.62 14.12
CA GLY A 106 -13.67 -3.85 14.31
C GLY A 106 -12.41 -3.97 13.45
N LEU A 107 -12.10 -2.99 12.61
CA LEU A 107 -10.91 -2.93 11.75
C LEU A 107 -9.65 -2.61 12.56
N PHE A 108 -8.53 -3.24 12.20
CA PHE A 108 -7.21 -2.96 12.78
C PHE A 108 -6.47 -1.93 11.94
N GLN A 109 -5.63 -1.13 12.58
CA GLN A 109 -4.85 -0.08 11.93
C GLN A 109 -3.41 -0.54 11.63
N PHE A 110 -2.87 -0.12 10.49
CA PHE A 110 -1.45 -0.19 10.20
C PHE A 110 -0.72 1.07 10.68
N LYS A 111 0.58 0.93 10.92
CA LYS A 111 1.48 2.05 11.25
C LYS A 111 1.43 3.10 10.15
N LYS A 112 1.32 4.37 10.52
CA LYS A 112 1.42 5.50 9.59
C LYS A 112 2.75 5.45 8.83
N GLY A 113 2.74 5.81 7.55
CA GLY A 113 3.93 5.79 6.69
C GLY A 113 4.36 4.41 6.19
N SER A 114 3.70 3.32 6.60
CA SER A 114 4.03 1.95 6.14
C SER A 114 3.52 1.60 4.73
N GLY A 115 2.84 2.52 4.04
CA GLY A 115 2.14 2.26 2.78
C GLY A 115 3.07 1.76 1.66
N GLU A 116 4.21 2.41 1.47
CA GLU A 116 5.19 2.03 0.45
C GLU A 116 5.84 0.67 0.74
N ASP A 117 6.24 0.43 2.00
CA ASP A 117 6.84 -0.84 2.42
C ASP A 117 5.90 -2.01 2.20
N ARG A 118 4.61 -1.83 2.54
CA ARG A 118 3.58 -2.83 2.27
C ARG A 118 3.34 -3.03 0.77
N CYS A 119 3.31 -1.97 -0.03
CA CYS A 119 3.20 -2.11 -1.49
C CYS A 119 4.36 -2.91 -2.09
N VAL A 120 5.58 -2.66 -1.64
CA VAL A 120 6.77 -3.41 -2.09
C VAL A 120 6.64 -4.89 -1.72
N LEU A 121 6.24 -5.20 -0.49
CA LEU A 121 5.99 -6.58 -0.05
C LEU A 121 4.88 -7.25 -0.88
N ASP A 122 3.74 -6.57 -1.07
CA ASP A 122 2.60 -7.09 -1.85
C ASP A 122 3.04 -7.43 -3.29
N CYS A 123 3.82 -6.54 -3.90
CA CYS A 123 4.28 -6.67 -5.28
C CYS A 123 5.26 -7.83 -5.47
N ILE A 124 6.29 -7.91 -4.61
CA ILE A 124 7.26 -9.00 -4.63
C ILE A 124 6.52 -10.33 -4.43
N THR A 125 5.65 -10.39 -3.42
CA THR A 125 4.85 -11.57 -3.10
C THR A 125 3.98 -11.98 -4.29
N SER A 126 3.34 -11.03 -4.97
CA SER A 126 2.48 -11.32 -6.12
C SER A 126 3.26 -11.93 -7.28
N LEU A 127 4.40 -11.35 -7.66
CA LEU A 127 5.23 -11.85 -8.77
C LEU A 127 5.84 -13.23 -8.45
N GLN A 128 6.23 -13.47 -7.19
CA GLN A 128 6.74 -14.77 -6.76
C GLN A 128 5.66 -15.87 -6.70
N ASN A 129 4.38 -15.49 -6.80
CA ASN A 129 3.24 -16.41 -6.62
C ASN A 129 2.24 -16.39 -7.78
N GLY A 130 2.70 -16.04 -8.99
CA GLY A 130 1.97 -16.30 -10.24
C GLY A 130 1.29 -15.12 -10.90
N ALA A 131 1.48 -13.89 -10.39
CA ALA A 131 1.14 -12.68 -11.13
C ALA A 131 2.22 -12.37 -12.17
N ASP A 132 1.81 -11.76 -13.28
CA ASP A 132 2.68 -11.44 -14.42
C ASP A 132 3.05 -9.95 -14.45
N LEU A 133 2.14 -9.09 -13.99
CA LEU A 133 2.27 -7.64 -13.97
C LEU A 133 1.78 -7.08 -12.63
N LEU A 134 2.28 -5.89 -12.30
CA LEU A 134 1.90 -5.16 -11.09
C LEU A 134 1.05 -3.94 -11.43
N TRP A 135 0.16 -3.56 -10.52
CA TRP A 135 -0.48 -2.24 -10.48
C TRP A 135 -0.39 -1.73 -9.05
N ILE A 136 0.28 -0.59 -8.85
CA ILE A 136 0.29 0.10 -7.55
C ILE A 136 -0.64 1.31 -7.67
N GLU A 137 -1.73 1.32 -6.89
CA GLU A 137 -2.63 2.47 -6.88
C GLU A 137 -1.99 3.64 -6.13
N THR A 138 -1.83 4.78 -6.81
CA THR A 138 -1.24 6.00 -6.25
C THR A 138 -2.26 7.11 -6.03
N GLU A 139 -1.96 8.01 -5.09
CA GLU A 139 -2.78 9.18 -4.75
C GLU A 139 -2.47 10.40 -5.63
N LYS A 140 -1.34 10.40 -6.33
CA LYS A 140 -0.88 11.51 -7.19
C LYS A 140 0.02 11.00 -8.34
N PRO A 141 0.12 11.75 -9.45
CA PRO A 141 1.03 11.40 -10.55
C PRO A 141 2.45 11.88 -10.23
N HIS A 142 3.28 11.02 -9.62
CA HIS A 142 4.65 11.37 -9.23
C HIS A 142 5.64 10.27 -9.62
N VAL A 143 6.47 10.52 -10.64
CA VAL A 143 7.42 9.54 -11.19
C VAL A 143 8.45 9.08 -10.16
N GLY A 144 8.96 9.99 -9.32
CA GLY A 144 9.93 9.65 -8.27
C GLY A 144 9.39 8.65 -7.23
N GLN A 145 8.18 8.86 -6.72
CA GLN A 145 7.52 7.99 -5.74
C GLN A 145 7.33 6.57 -6.30
N ILE A 146 6.72 6.44 -7.48
CA ILE A 146 6.51 5.12 -8.09
C ILE A 146 7.84 4.47 -8.50
N GLY A 147 8.79 5.26 -9.00
CA GLY A 147 10.14 4.79 -9.34
C GLY A 147 10.89 4.24 -8.13
N GLY A 148 10.79 4.90 -6.98
CA GLY A 148 11.39 4.45 -5.72
C GLY A 148 10.87 3.07 -5.29
N MET A 149 9.55 2.87 -5.30
CA MET A 149 8.95 1.55 -5.00
C MET A 149 9.35 0.49 -6.03
N VAL A 150 9.31 0.81 -7.34
CA VAL A 150 9.67 -0.14 -8.41
C VAL A 150 11.14 -0.55 -8.33
N ASN A 151 12.05 0.37 -7.97
CA ASN A 151 13.46 0.05 -7.78
C ASN A 151 13.64 -1.00 -6.66
N ARG A 152 13.01 -0.79 -5.50
CA ARG A 152 13.02 -1.75 -4.38
C ARG A 152 12.45 -3.13 -4.77
N ILE A 153 11.39 -3.15 -5.58
CA ILE A 153 10.83 -4.41 -6.10
C ILE A 153 11.84 -5.10 -7.03
N ARG A 154 12.51 -4.34 -7.90
CA ARG A 154 13.48 -4.86 -8.87
C ARG A 154 14.79 -5.35 -8.26
N GLU A 155 15.13 -4.93 -7.05
CA GLU A 155 16.22 -5.55 -6.28
C GLU A 155 15.97 -7.05 -6.04
N VAL A 156 14.70 -7.46 -5.95
CA VAL A 156 14.31 -8.87 -5.75
C VAL A 156 13.80 -9.53 -7.03
N VAL A 157 13.04 -8.81 -7.85
CA VAL A 157 12.47 -9.31 -9.13
C VAL A 157 12.89 -8.36 -10.27
N PRO A 158 14.09 -8.52 -10.85
CA PRO A 158 14.70 -7.52 -11.73
C PRO A 158 13.89 -7.12 -12.97
N ASN A 159 13.07 -8.03 -13.48
CA ASN A 159 12.25 -7.83 -14.67
C ASN A 159 10.80 -7.40 -14.36
N ALA A 160 10.51 -7.00 -13.10
CA ALA A 160 9.19 -6.54 -12.68
C ALA A 160 8.68 -5.40 -13.60
N LYS A 161 7.43 -5.55 -14.04
CA LYS A 161 6.73 -4.62 -14.94
C LYS A 161 5.49 -4.07 -14.25
N LEU A 162 5.18 -2.81 -14.56
CA LEU A 162 4.08 -2.06 -13.96
C LEU A 162 3.06 -1.67 -15.03
N VAL A 163 1.79 -1.87 -14.72
CA VAL A 163 0.64 -1.22 -15.33
C VAL A 163 0.34 0.01 -14.48
N TYR A 164 0.39 1.21 -15.09
CA TYR A 164 0.23 2.47 -14.36
C TYR A 164 -1.04 3.20 -14.77
N ASN A 165 -1.86 3.54 -13.78
CA ASN A 165 -3.07 4.33 -13.98
C ASN A 165 -2.72 5.82 -14.02
N ASN A 166 -2.74 6.39 -15.22
CA ASN A 166 -2.77 7.85 -15.40
C ASN A 166 -4.18 8.37 -15.07
N SER A 167 -4.50 8.42 -13.78
CA SER A 167 -5.88 8.64 -13.33
C SER A 167 -6.46 9.98 -13.83
N PRO A 168 -7.66 9.97 -14.41
CA PRO A 168 -8.36 11.21 -14.78
C PRO A 168 -8.83 12.02 -13.57
N SER A 169 -8.82 11.43 -12.36
CA SER A 169 -9.17 12.14 -11.13
C SER A 169 -8.06 13.05 -10.60
N PHE A 170 -6.85 12.96 -11.15
CA PHE A 170 -5.76 13.82 -10.74
C PHE A 170 -5.93 15.22 -11.35
N ASN A 171 -5.69 16.26 -10.56
CA ASN A 171 -5.45 17.58 -11.12
C ASN A 171 -4.01 17.62 -11.67
N TRP A 172 -3.84 17.21 -12.93
CA TRP A 172 -2.54 17.05 -13.59
C TRP A 172 -1.71 18.32 -13.53
N THR A 173 -2.22 19.43 -14.05
CA THR A 173 -1.51 20.71 -14.11
C THR A 173 -1.04 21.16 -12.73
N LEU A 174 -1.90 21.10 -11.70
CA LEU A 174 -1.53 21.49 -10.35
C LEU A 174 -0.39 20.63 -9.80
N ASN A 175 -0.51 19.30 -9.95
CA ASN A 175 0.49 18.36 -9.45
C ASN A 175 1.85 18.59 -10.10
N PHE A 176 1.90 18.76 -11.43
CA PHE A 176 3.16 18.98 -12.13
C PHE A 176 3.74 20.37 -11.85
N ARG A 177 2.93 21.43 -11.78
CA ARG A 177 3.41 22.77 -11.41
C ARG A 177 4.00 22.77 -10.00
N GLN A 178 3.35 22.10 -9.03
CA GLN A 178 3.90 21.97 -7.67
C GLN A 178 5.20 21.16 -7.64
N GLN A 179 5.30 20.05 -8.37
CA GLN A 179 6.54 19.27 -8.48
C GLN A 179 7.69 20.10 -9.05
N VAL A 180 7.44 20.90 -10.10
CA VAL A 180 8.45 21.78 -10.70
C VAL A 180 8.83 22.91 -9.73
N PHE A 181 7.86 23.51 -9.06
CA PHE A 181 8.12 24.53 -8.02
C PHE A 181 9.04 23.96 -6.93
N ASP A 182 8.72 22.78 -6.40
CA ASP A 182 9.50 22.15 -5.33
C ASP A 182 10.92 21.81 -5.79
N ALA A 183 11.08 21.29 -7.02
CA ALA A 183 12.40 21.04 -7.62
C ALA A 183 13.22 22.34 -7.78
N MET A 184 12.59 23.44 -8.19
CA MET A 184 13.27 24.74 -8.28
C MET A 184 13.75 25.23 -6.92
N VAL A 185 12.95 25.04 -5.86
CA VAL A 185 13.35 25.36 -4.48
C VAL A 185 14.55 24.53 -4.04
N GLU A 186 14.53 23.21 -4.29
CA GLU A 186 15.65 22.32 -3.95
C GLU A 186 16.94 22.67 -4.70
N GLU A 187 16.83 23.13 -5.94
CA GLU A 187 17.94 23.63 -6.74
C GLU A 187 18.42 25.05 -6.34
N GLY A 188 17.76 25.69 -5.37
CA GLY A 188 18.10 27.04 -4.91
C GLY A 188 17.74 28.16 -5.90
N LYS A 189 16.80 27.91 -6.82
CA LYS A 189 16.28 28.92 -7.75
C LYS A 189 15.32 29.87 -7.04
N ASP A 190 15.27 31.12 -7.51
CA ASP A 190 14.31 32.10 -7.01
C ASP A 190 12.89 31.74 -7.49
N VAL A 191 12.00 31.49 -6.54
CA VAL A 191 10.58 31.18 -6.77
C VAL A 191 9.64 32.25 -6.22
N SER A 192 10.17 33.42 -5.83
CA SER A 192 9.39 34.50 -5.19
C SER A 192 8.22 35.03 -6.05
N ALA A 193 8.28 34.84 -7.37
CA ALA A 193 7.20 35.18 -8.30
C ALA A 193 6.01 34.20 -8.27
N TYR A 194 6.18 33.03 -7.67
CA TYR A 194 5.20 31.95 -7.66
C TYR A 194 4.58 31.76 -6.27
N ASP A 195 3.25 31.75 -6.20
CA ASP A 195 2.54 31.25 -5.02
C ASP A 195 2.25 29.76 -5.21
N ARG A 196 2.92 28.92 -4.41
CA ARG A 196 2.79 27.45 -4.46
C ARG A 196 1.33 26.97 -4.32
N ALA A 197 0.51 27.65 -3.53
CA ALA A 197 -0.90 27.28 -3.35
C ALA A 197 -1.78 27.74 -4.53
N GLY A 198 -1.37 28.81 -5.21
CA GLY A 198 -2.06 29.43 -6.34
C GLY A 198 -1.56 29.02 -7.72
N LEU A 199 -0.78 27.95 -7.86
CA LEU A 199 -0.15 27.57 -9.13
C LEU A 199 -1.13 27.19 -10.26
N MET A 200 -2.41 27.00 -9.97
CA MET A 200 -3.44 26.78 -11.01
C MET A 200 -4.03 28.06 -11.59
N ASP A 201 -3.63 29.23 -11.06
CA ASP A 201 -4.11 30.51 -11.56
C ASP A 201 -3.71 30.71 -13.03
N VAL A 202 -4.62 31.31 -13.80
CA VAL A 202 -4.45 31.62 -15.23
C VAL A 202 -3.29 32.58 -15.47
N LYS A 203 -2.89 33.38 -14.48
CA LYS A 203 -1.75 34.31 -14.57
C LYS A 203 -0.40 33.61 -14.77
N TYR A 204 -0.33 32.29 -14.56
CA TYR A 204 0.86 31.46 -14.72
C TYR A 204 0.86 30.62 -16.02
N ASP A 205 -0.07 30.89 -16.93
CA ASP A 205 -0.08 30.32 -18.29
C ASP A 205 0.82 31.11 -19.26
#